data_AF-A0A0N1NEU1-F1
#
_entry.id   AF-A0A0N1NEU1-F1
#
_cell.length_a   1.000
_cell.length_b   1.000
_cell.length_c   1.000
_cell.angle_alpha   90.00
_cell.angle_beta   90.00
_cell.angle_gamma   90.00
#
_symmetry.space_group_name_H-M   'P 1'
#
loop_
_entity.id
_entity.type
_entity.pdbx_description
1 polymer ?
#
loop_
_entity_poly.entity_id
_entity_poly.type
_entity_poly.pdbx_seq_one_letter_code
_entity_poly.pdbx_strand_id
1 'polypeptide(L)'
;MLPSSRMRKFSAVAVAAATAGVMVLVSACGHQGGQDDRGEGASGSETVKADGVGSPAEPSRSAGASASPSASTSASVSKSPRPSASTSGSSADASRATAGSGGTGTGTGTGTGSTGAAAAAPNFPVPVSPGDSTQLITVKSNGSYATVTAWAKGSSGWKAVLSDGAGRVGSNGVVDGATRRQSTYTTPSGTYTITEGFGVEAGGTSMPYTRVNSSHWWVEDPESKYYNSMHTTEGADFPLIETGDRGSEHLINYPTQYAKALVINFNRRPATPGRGAGIFLHVNGQGATAGCVSVPRATMDRIMAWIKPGAHPRIAIG
;
A
#
# COMPACT_ATOMS: atom_id res chain seq x y z
N MET A 1 48.11 13.94 69.28
CA MET A 1 46.97 14.86 69.08
C MET A 1 46.45 14.68 67.66
N LEU A 2 45.39 13.88 67.49
CA LEU A 2 44.66 13.74 66.23
C LEU A 2 43.73 14.96 66.04
N PRO A 3 43.54 15.47 64.82
CA PRO A 3 42.36 16.24 64.49
C PRO A 3 41.30 15.38 63.77
N SER A 4 40.08 15.64 64.22
CA SER A 4 38.81 14.98 63.95
C SER A 4 38.39 14.84 62.49
N SER A 5 37.72 13.71 62.28
CA SER A 5 36.76 13.40 61.22
C SER A 5 35.78 14.55 60.94
N ARG A 6 35.62 14.88 59.65
CA ARG A 6 34.40 15.51 59.12
C ARG A 6 33.84 14.65 57.99
N MET A 7 32.88 13.80 58.35
CA MET A 7 31.92 13.22 57.42
C MET A 7 31.16 14.35 56.70
N ARG A 8 31.36 14.45 55.38
CA ARG A 8 30.48 15.26 54.52
C ARG A 8 29.25 14.41 54.18
N LYS A 9 28.11 14.84 54.70
CA LYS A 9 26.79 14.34 54.33
C LYS A 9 26.54 14.69 52.86
N PHE A 10 26.46 13.68 51.99
CA PHE A 10 25.90 13.84 50.66
C PHE A 10 24.37 13.83 50.80
N SER A 11 23.75 15.01 50.81
CA SER A 11 22.32 15.13 50.58
C SER A 11 22.07 14.87 49.10
N ALA A 12 21.44 13.73 48.81
CA ALA A 12 20.85 13.46 47.50
C ALA A 12 19.69 14.43 47.27
N VAL A 13 19.90 15.41 46.40
CA VAL A 13 18.79 16.19 45.83
C VAL A 13 18.25 15.37 44.67
N ALA A 14 17.12 14.71 44.89
CA ALA A 14 16.32 14.11 43.84
C ALA A 14 15.69 15.24 43.01
N VAL A 15 16.26 15.53 41.84
CA VAL A 15 15.60 16.34 40.82
C VAL A 15 14.62 15.43 40.10
N ALA A 16 13.35 15.49 40.49
CA ALA A 16 12.26 14.90 39.73
C ALA A 16 12.06 15.74 38.45
N ALA A 17 12.75 15.35 37.36
CA ALA A 17 12.40 15.81 36.04
C ALA A 17 11.12 15.09 35.60
N ALA A 18 9.98 15.78 35.71
CA ALA A 18 8.73 15.36 35.09
C ALA A 18 8.86 15.51 33.57
N THR A 19 9.43 14.49 32.91
CA THR A 19 9.30 14.34 31.47
C THR A 19 7.86 13.93 31.19
N ALA A 20 7.03 14.89 30.79
CA ALA A 20 5.78 14.61 30.09
C ALA A 20 6.15 13.97 28.74
N GLY A 21 6.28 12.64 28.75
CA GLY A 21 6.38 11.86 27.53
C GLY A 21 5.06 12.00 26.78
N VAL A 22 5.08 12.72 25.66
CA VAL A 22 4.03 12.60 24.65
C VAL A 22 4.20 11.20 24.05
N MET A 23 3.37 10.25 24.51
CA MET A 23 3.21 8.96 23.89
C MET A 23 2.55 9.20 22.52
N VAL A 24 3.34 9.20 21.44
CA VAL A 24 2.79 9.13 20.09
C VAL A 24 2.32 7.69 19.89
N LEU A 25 1.02 7.49 20.04
CA LEU A 25 0.34 6.25 19.66
C LEU A 25 0.42 6.09 18.14
N VAL A 26 1.33 5.24 17.67
CA VAL A 26 1.23 4.69 16.32
C VAL A 26 0.15 3.60 16.36
N SER A 27 -1.06 3.96 15.94
CA SER A 27 -2.14 3.00 15.74
C SER A 27 -1.80 2.05 14.59
N ALA A 28 -1.15 0.94 14.91
CA ALA A 28 -1.50 -0.34 14.30
C ALA A 28 -2.75 -0.86 15.02
N CYS A 29 -3.71 -1.38 14.25
CA CYS A 29 -5.11 -1.59 14.60
C CYS A 29 -5.37 -2.21 16.00
N GLY A 30 -6.30 -1.61 16.74
CA GLY A 30 -6.71 -2.02 18.09
C GLY A 30 -7.39 -3.38 18.16
N HIS A 31 -7.07 -4.10 19.23
CA HIS A 31 -7.69 -5.36 19.64
C HIS A 31 -8.43 -5.13 20.96
N GLN A 32 -9.76 -5.12 20.94
CA GLN A 32 -10.59 -5.21 22.14
C GLN A 32 -10.91 -6.68 22.40
N GLY A 33 -10.21 -7.25 23.38
CA GLY A 33 -10.53 -8.56 23.94
C GLY A 33 -11.72 -8.43 24.89
N GLY A 34 -12.81 -9.11 24.55
CA GLY A 34 -13.87 -9.48 25.49
C GLY A 34 -13.67 -10.94 25.87
N GLN A 35 -13.26 -11.18 27.11
CA GLN A 35 -13.31 -12.48 27.76
C GLN A 35 -14.73 -12.70 28.27
N ASP A 36 -15.40 -13.75 27.82
CA ASP A 36 -16.54 -14.34 28.52
C ASP A 36 -16.24 -15.83 28.74
N ASP A 37 -16.13 -16.18 30.02
CA ASP A 37 -15.91 -17.53 30.55
C ASP A 37 -17.04 -18.50 30.16
N ARG A 38 -16.66 -19.73 29.77
CA ARG A 38 -17.57 -20.88 29.72
C ARG A 38 -17.17 -21.87 30.82
N GLY A 39 -18.07 -22.05 31.79
CA GLY A 39 -18.05 -23.15 32.75
C GLY A 39 -19.19 -24.14 32.47
N GLU A 40 -18.83 -25.43 32.42
CA GLU A 40 -19.69 -26.61 32.31
C GLU A 40 -20.55 -26.85 33.57
N GLY A 41 -21.66 -27.59 33.43
CA GLY A 41 -22.35 -28.21 34.58
C GLY A 41 -23.78 -28.69 34.33
N ALA A 42 -23.98 -30.00 34.38
CA ALA A 42 -25.13 -30.78 33.90
C ALA A 42 -26.41 -30.83 34.78
N SER A 43 -27.50 -31.29 34.12
CA SER A 43 -28.54 -32.26 34.57
C SER A 43 -29.73 -31.83 35.45
N GLY A 44 -30.95 -32.18 35.02
CA GLY A 44 -32.14 -32.27 35.88
C GLY A 44 -33.49 -32.28 35.11
N SER A 45 -34.40 -33.17 35.47
CA SER A 45 -35.53 -33.71 34.68
C SER A 45 -36.91 -33.03 34.90
N GLU A 46 -37.78 -33.20 33.89
CA GLU A 46 -39.24 -33.51 33.94
C GLU A 46 -40.38 -32.50 34.27
N THR A 47 -41.25 -32.34 33.25
CA THR A 47 -42.76 -32.31 33.21
C THR A 47 -43.60 -31.23 33.94
N VAL A 48 -44.49 -30.52 33.23
CA VAL A 48 -45.96 -30.75 33.04
C VAL A 48 -46.62 -29.53 32.32
N LYS A 49 -47.65 -29.80 31.50
CA LYS A 49 -48.59 -28.93 30.74
C LYS A 49 -49.28 -27.79 31.53
N ALA A 50 -49.70 -26.72 30.84
CA ALA A 50 -51.12 -26.35 30.60
C ALA A 50 -51.29 -25.00 29.85
N ASP A 51 -52.38 -24.92 29.08
CA ASP A 51 -52.88 -23.84 28.22
C ASP A 51 -53.34 -22.56 28.94
N GLY A 52 -53.45 -21.42 28.22
CA GLY A 52 -54.42 -20.38 28.59
C GLY A 52 -54.09 -18.90 28.27
N VAL A 53 -54.59 -18.43 27.12
CA VAL A 53 -55.07 -17.10 26.69
C VAL A 53 -54.98 -15.89 27.66
N GLY A 54 -54.51 -14.73 27.13
CA GLY A 54 -54.93 -13.40 27.61
C GLY A 54 -54.02 -12.20 27.27
N SER A 55 -54.33 -11.46 26.19
CA SER A 55 -54.03 -10.01 26.07
C SER A 55 -55.06 -9.20 26.89
N PRO A 56 -54.98 -7.85 27.08
CA PRO A 56 -54.01 -6.85 26.61
C PRO A 56 -53.50 -5.87 27.71
N ALA A 57 -52.53 -5.00 27.40
CA ALA A 57 -52.51 -3.58 27.83
C ALA A 57 -51.21 -2.87 27.38
N GLU A 58 -51.34 -1.89 26.47
CA GLU A 58 -50.51 -0.68 26.45
C GLU A 58 -50.96 0.26 27.59
N PRO A 59 -50.09 1.14 28.15
CA PRO A 59 -49.92 2.47 27.53
C PRO A 59 -48.53 3.13 27.66
N SER A 60 -48.21 3.88 26.60
CA SER A 60 -47.75 5.28 26.61
C SER A 60 -46.33 5.68 27.10
N ARG A 61 -45.56 6.15 26.10
CA ARG A 61 -45.07 7.53 25.89
C ARG A 61 -43.75 8.03 26.52
N SER A 62 -43.01 8.70 25.62
CA SER A 62 -42.09 9.85 25.80
C SER A 62 -40.67 9.50 26.24
N ALA A 63 -39.57 10.09 25.76
CA ALA A 63 -39.24 11.14 24.79
C ALA A 63 -37.73 10.93 24.47
N GLY A 64 -37.22 11.15 23.25
CA GLY A 64 -36.81 12.46 22.75
C GLY A 64 -35.38 12.84 23.17
N ALA A 65 -34.41 12.67 22.27
CA ALA A 65 -33.15 13.43 22.20
C ALA A 65 -32.52 13.20 20.81
N SER A 66 -32.81 14.05 19.83
CA SER A 66 -32.05 15.26 19.48
C SER A 66 -30.62 14.97 19.06
N ALA A 67 -30.45 14.81 17.74
CA ALA A 67 -29.18 14.91 17.04
C ALA A 67 -28.83 16.38 16.80
N SER A 68 -27.60 16.76 17.12
CA SER A 68 -26.96 18.00 16.68
C SER A 68 -25.60 17.65 16.06
N PRO A 69 -25.30 18.09 14.82
CA PRO A 69 -23.94 18.08 14.30
C PRO A 69 -23.27 19.44 14.54
N SER A 70 -22.18 19.46 15.29
CA SER A 70 -21.28 20.61 15.34
C SER A 70 -20.20 20.45 14.27
N ALA A 71 -20.31 21.24 13.22
CA ALA A 71 -19.21 21.57 12.34
C ALA A 71 -18.22 22.47 13.09
N SER A 72 -16.92 22.22 12.91
CA SER A 72 -15.87 23.18 13.27
C SER A 72 -14.90 23.27 12.11
N THR A 73 -15.05 24.37 11.39
CA THR A 73 -14.06 24.95 10.50
C THR A 73 -12.89 25.47 11.33
N SER A 74 -11.67 25.21 10.89
CA SER A 74 -10.50 25.97 11.33
C SER A 74 -9.57 26.13 10.15
N ALA A 75 -9.73 27.29 9.50
CA ALA A 75 -8.75 27.86 8.62
C ALA A 75 -7.55 28.33 9.47
N SER A 76 -6.34 28.03 9.02
CA SER A 76 -5.13 28.66 9.55
C SER A 76 -4.28 29.14 8.39
N VAL A 77 -4.28 30.46 8.27
CA VAL A 77 -3.42 31.28 7.43
C VAL A 77 -1.98 31.11 7.90
N SER A 78 -1.04 30.89 6.99
CA SER A 78 0.36 31.27 7.21
C SER A 78 1.05 31.66 5.91
N LYS A 79 1.48 32.92 5.91
CA LYS A 79 2.21 33.62 4.86
C LYS A 79 3.59 32.99 4.68
N SER A 80 3.95 32.72 3.42
CA SER A 80 5.34 32.58 2.99
C SER A 80 5.94 33.95 2.68
N PRO A 81 7.23 34.18 2.96
CA PRO A 81 8.06 35.05 2.14
C PRO A 81 9.03 34.24 1.26
N ARG A 82 9.08 34.70 0.01
CA ARG A 82 9.95 34.38 -1.12
C ARG A 82 11.44 34.27 -0.76
N PRO A 83 12.26 33.68 -1.64
CA PRO A 83 13.15 34.57 -2.37
C PRO A 83 13.11 34.43 -3.89
N SER A 84 13.51 35.54 -4.50
CA SER A 84 13.43 35.92 -5.90
C SER A 84 14.38 35.15 -6.82
N ALA A 85 13.93 35.05 -8.08
CA ALA A 85 14.77 34.77 -9.23
C ALA A 85 15.83 35.84 -9.46
N SER A 86 16.99 35.43 -9.97
CA SER A 86 17.87 36.24 -10.81
C SER A 86 18.16 35.49 -12.10
N THR A 87 17.74 36.11 -13.21
CA THR A 87 18.07 35.79 -14.59
C THR A 87 19.28 36.60 -15.07
N SER A 88 19.80 36.20 -16.24
CA SER A 88 20.84 36.80 -17.10
C SER A 88 22.24 36.21 -16.89
N GLY A 89 22.96 35.78 -17.91
CA GLY A 89 22.70 35.74 -19.35
C GLY A 89 24.02 35.44 -20.07
N SER A 90 23.97 34.82 -21.25
CA SER A 90 24.73 35.21 -22.45
C SER A 90 24.58 34.19 -23.57
N SER A 91 24.54 34.74 -24.78
CA SER A 91 24.11 34.16 -26.05
C SER A 91 25.28 33.98 -27.02
N ALA A 92 24.99 33.30 -28.13
CA ALA A 92 25.69 33.27 -29.43
C ALA A 92 26.96 32.38 -29.49
N ASP A 93 27.34 31.72 -30.59
CA ASP A 93 26.94 31.74 -32.01
C ASP A 93 27.45 30.42 -32.69
N ALA A 94 27.11 30.23 -33.97
CA ALA A 94 27.84 29.49 -35.02
C ALA A 94 27.15 28.25 -35.63
N SER A 95 26.18 28.55 -36.50
CA SER A 95 26.14 28.22 -37.95
C SER A 95 27.03 27.08 -38.51
N ARG A 96 26.43 26.14 -39.28
CA ARG A 96 26.47 26.09 -40.77
C ARG A 96 26.22 24.66 -41.32
N ALA A 97 25.39 24.61 -42.36
CA ALA A 97 25.00 23.47 -43.17
C ALA A 97 26.13 22.85 -44.01
N THR A 98 25.98 21.60 -44.46
CA THR A 98 26.26 21.17 -45.85
C THR A 98 25.48 19.89 -46.21
N ALA A 99 25.01 19.85 -47.46
CA ALA A 99 24.25 18.80 -48.12
C ALA A 99 25.08 17.57 -48.54
N GLY A 100 24.39 16.47 -48.83
CA GLY A 100 24.93 15.30 -49.54
C GLY A 100 23.79 14.48 -50.14
N SER A 101 23.71 14.48 -51.46
CA SER A 101 22.66 13.90 -52.31
C SER A 101 23.02 12.47 -52.76
N GLY A 102 22.01 11.69 -53.16
CA GLY A 102 22.17 10.62 -54.16
C GLY A 102 21.87 9.20 -53.68
N GLY A 103 20.83 8.58 -54.25
CA GLY A 103 20.53 7.16 -54.02
C GLY A 103 19.21 6.71 -54.63
N THR A 104 19.10 6.79 -55.96
CA THR A 104 17.99 6.24 -56.76
C THR A 104 17.97 4.71 -56.64
N GLY A 105 16.86 4.13 -56.18
CA GLY A 105 16.66 2.69 -56.08
C GLY A 105 15.21 2.33 -56.37
N THR A 106 14.92 2.09 -57.64
CA THR A 106 13.64 1.59 -58.15
C THR A 106 13.47 0.14 -57.70
N GLY A 107 12.47 -0.14 -56.87
CA GLY A 107 12.14 -1.49 -56.39
C GLY A 107 10.64 -1.67 -56.29
N THR A 108 10.04 -2.10 -57.40
CA THR A 108 8.64 -2.48 -57.51
C THR A 108 8.41 -3.76 -56.72
N GLY A 109 7.70 -3.66 -55.59
CA GLY A 109 7.31 -4.80 -54.76
C GLY A 109 5.90 -4.60 -54.21
N THR A 110 4.90 -4.99 -55.00
CA THR A 110 3.50 -5.14 -54.57
C THR A 110 3.40 -6.28 -53.57
N GLY A 111 3.55 -5.95 -52.30
CA GLY A 111 3.16 -6.79 -51.17
C GLY A 111 2.10 -6.04 -50.37
N THR A 112 0.82 -6.30 -50.63
CA THR A 112 -0.29 -5.83 -49.82
C THR A 112 -0.30 -6.61 -48.50
N GLY A 113 0.70 -6.32 -47.65
CA GLY A 113 0.66 -6.66 -46.25
C GLY A 113 -0.38 -5.78 -45.61
N SER A 114 -1.59 -6.32 -45.42
CA SER A 114 -2.55 -5.77 -44.47
C SER A 114 -1.89 -5.81 -43.10
N THR A 115 -1.17 -4.74 -42.74
CA THR A 115 -0.84 -4.45 -41.36
C THR A 115 -2.18 -4.21 -40.69
N GLY A 116 -2.76 -5.29 -40.14
CA GLY A 116 -3.96 -5.20 -39.31
C GLY A 116 -3.73 -4.08 -38.32
N ALA A 117 -4.48 -2.99 -38.47
CA ALA A 117 -4.37 -1.83 -37.60
C ALA A 117 -4.44 -2.37 -36.17
N ALA A 118 -3.34 -2.20 -35.42
CA ALA A 118 -3.28 -2.65 -34.04
C ALA A 118 -4.52 -2.10 -33.34
N ALA A 119 -5.40 -3.00 -32.86
CA ALA A 119 -6.63 -2.61 -32.22
C ALA A 119 -6.30 -1.55 -31.16
N ALA A 120 -6.86 -0.34 -31.34
CA ALA A 120 -6.57 0.78 -30.47
C ALA A 120 -6.77 0.35 -29.02
N ALA A 121 -5.81 0.68 -28.16
CA ALA A 121 -5.96 0.39 -26.74
C ALA A 121 -7.26 1.05 -26.24
N PRO A 122 -8.05 0.37 -25.40
CA PRO A 122 -9.22 0.98 -24.80
C PRO A 122 -8.77 2.18 -23.96
N ASN A 123 -9.70 3.12 -23.75
CA ASN A 123 -9.49 4.20 -22.79
C ASN A 123 -9.43 3.59 -21.38
N PHE A 124 -8.22 3.29 -20.92
CA PHE A 124 -7.98 2.86 -19.55
C PHE A 124 -8.39 3.96 -18.57
N PRO A 125 -8.83 3.60 -17.35
CA PRO A 125 -9.30 4.57 -16.37
C PRO A 125 -8.20 5.45 -15.76
N VAL A 126 -6.93 5.15 -16.05
CA VAL A 126 -5.73 5.85 -15.56
C VAL A 126 -4.67 5.85 -16.67
N PRO A 127 -3.64 6.71 -16.62
CA PRO A 127 -2.50 6.65 -17.55
C PRO A 127 -1.76 5.30 -17.48
N VAL A 128 -1.49 4.69 -18.63
CA VAL A 128 -0.86 3.37 -18.72
C VAL A 128 0.33 3.41 -19.67
N SER A 129 1.44 2.81 -19.26
CA SER A 129 2.56 2.44 -20.14
C SER A 129 2.69 0.91 -20.22
N PRO A 130 1.96 0.24 -21.13
CA PRO A 130 1.83 -1.22 -21.11
C PRO A 130 3.11 -1.95 -21.56
N GLY A 131 3.96 -1.30 -22.38
CA GLY A 131 5.14 -1.94 -22.95
C GLY A 131 4.78 -3.22 -23.71
N ASP A 132 5.52 -4.29 -23.42
CA ASP A 132 5.36 -5.67 -23.89
C ASP A 132 4.24 -6.46 -23.18
N SER A 133 3.54 -5.85 -22.24
CA SER A 133 2.55 -6.53 -21.42
C SER A 133 1.31 -6.98 -22.22
N THR A 134 0.82 -8.17 -21.86
CA THR A 134 -0.50 -8.67 -22.28
C THR A 134 -1.46 -8.85 -21.09
N GLN A 135 -1.02 -8.52 -19.87
CA GLN A 135 -1.82 -8.51 -18.65
C GLN A 135 -1.60 -7.22 -17.86
N LEU A 136 -2.65 -6.42 -17.72
CA LEU A 136 -2.58 -5.14 -17.01
C LEU A 136 -3.58 -5.12 -15.87
N ILE A 137 -3.21 -4.56 -14.74
CA ILE A 137 -4.12 -4.20 -13.64
C ILE A 137 -4.18 -2.68 -13.60
N THR A 138 -5.36 -2.07 -13.63
CA THR A 138 -5.53 -0.63 -13.41
C THR A 138 -6.16 -0.39 -12.05
N VAL A 139 -5.67 0.62 -11.34
CA VAL A 139 -6.16 1.04 -10.03
C VAL A 139 -6.56 2.50 -10.14
N LYS A 140 -7.87 2.76 -10.18
CA LYS A 140 -8.42 4.11 -10.19
C LYS A 140 -8.86 4.47 -8.78
N SER A 141 -8.17 5.42 -8.17
CA SER A 141 -8.42 5.86 -6.80
C SER A 141 -9.52 6.93 -6.70
N ASN A 142 -10.14 7.00 -5.53
CA ASN A 142 -10.97 8.10 -5.06
C ASN A 142 -10.76 8.22 -3.55
N GLY A 143 -9.88 9.15 -3.14
CA GLY A 143 -9.37 9.19 -1.77
C GLY A 143 -8.62 7.90 -1.41
N SER A 144 -9.03 7.23 -0.33
CA SER A 144 -8.45 5.94 0.10
C SER A 144 -9.15 4.70 -0.47
N TYR A 145 -10.19 4.88 -1.30
CA TYR A 145 -10.87 3.81 -2.02
C TYR A 145 -10.32 3.69 -3.44
N ALA A 146 -10.46 2.52 -4.06
CA ALA A 146 -10.08 2.33 -5.45
C ALA A 146 -10.93 1.28 -6.16
N THR A 147 -11.14 1.49 -7.46
CA THR A 147 -11.59 0.46 -8.39
C THR A 147 -10.36 -0.21 -9.00
N VAL A 148 -10.26 -1.53 -8.83
CA VAL A 148 -9.20 -2.37 -9.39
C VAL A 148 -9.79 -3.21 -10.53
N THR A 149 -9.21 -3.08 -11.72
CA THR A 149 -9.66 -3.80 -12.92
C THR A 149 -8.48 -4.53 -13.53
N ALA A 150 -8.62 -5.84 -13.80
CA ALA A 150 -7.63 -6.59 -14.56
C ALA A 150 -8.05 -6.71 -16.03
N TRP A 151 -7.08 -6.57 -16.92
CA TRP A 151 -7.24 -6.50 -18.37
C TRP A 151 -6.33 -7.50 -19.05
N ALA A 152 -6.86 -8.22 -20.04
CA ALA A 152 -6.10 -9.11 -20.90
C ALA A 152 -6.05 -8.57 -22.33
N LYS A 153 -4.88 -8.62 -22.96
CA LYS A 153 -4.70 -8.28 -24.38
C LYS A 153 -4.89 -9.54 -25.23
N GLY A 154 -5.92 -9.54 -26.07
CA GLY A 154 -6.13 -10.57 -27.10
C GLY A 154 -5.91 -10.02 -28.50
N SER A 155 -6.27 -10.81 -29.52
CA SER A 155 -6.21 -10.40 -30.94
C SER A 155 -7.07 -9.17 -31.24
N SER A 156 -8.20 -9.02 -30.54
CA SER A 156 -9.11 -7.88 -30.66
C SER A 156 -8.75 -6.68 -29.78
N GLY A 157 -7.54 -6.65 -29.20
CA GLY A 157 -7.13 -5.63 -28.24
C GLY A 157 -7.40 -6.00 -26.78
N TRP A 158 -7.35 -5.01 -25.89
CA TRP A 158 -7.50 -5.23 -24.45
C TRP A 158 -8.98 -5.35 -24.04
N LYS A 159 -9.25 -6.26 -23.09
CA LYS A 159 -10.57 -6.46 -22.49
C LYS A 159 -10.45 -6.61 -20.98
N ALA A 160 -11.38 -6.02 -20.23
CA ALA A 160 -11.48 -6.27 -18.80
C ALA A 160 -11.93 -7.72 -18.56
N VAL A 161 -11.24 -8.41 -17.66
CA VAL A 161 -11.56 -9.80 -17.26
C VAL A 161 -12.09 -9.90 -15.83
N LEU A 162 -11.82 -8.89 -15.01
CA LEU A 162 -12.40 -8.70 -13.68
C LEU A 162 -12.36 -7.22 -13.32
N SER A 163 -13.33 -6.76 -12.51
CA SER A 163 -13.33 -5.43 -11.92
C SER A 163 -13.98 -5.48 -10.55
N ASP A 164 -13.41 -4.75 -9.59
CA ASP A 164 -13.90 -4.67 -8.22
C ASP A 164 -13.75 -3.23 -7.70
N GLY A 165 -14.83 -2.69 -7.11
CA GLY A 165 -14.87 -1.34 -6.56
C GLY A 165 -14.53 -1.25 -5.06
N ALA A 166 -14.31 -2.39 -4.40
CA ALA A 166 -13.99 -2.49 -2.98
C ALA A 166 -12.48 -2.53 -2.70
N GLY A 167 -11.68 -1.92 -3.59
CA GLY A 167 -10.25 -1.76 -3.38
C GLY A 167 -9.92 -0.62 -2.42
N ARG A 168 -8.71 -0.67 -1.84
CA ARG A 168 -8.18 0.37 -0.96
C ARG A 168 -6.77 0.76 -1.38
N VAL A 169 -6.42 2.00 -1.13
CA VAL A 169 -5.07 2.56 -1.32
C VAL A 169 -4.61 3.25 -0.03
N GLY A 170 -3.47 3.93 -0.08
CA GLY A 170 -2.93 4.71 1.02
C GLY A 170 -3.98 5.61 1.68
N SER A 171 -3.93 5.77 3.00
CA SER A 171 -4.85 6.65 3.73
C SER A 171 -4.78 8.10 3.27
N ASN A 172 -3.62 8.55 2.78
CA ASN A 172 -3.40 9.85 2.18
C ASN A 172 -3.57 9.86 0.65
N GLY A 173 -4.20 8.82 0.10
CA GLY A 173 -4.54 8.71 -1.32
C GLY A 173 -3.36 8.39 -2.22
N VAL A 174 -3.50 8.72 -3.51
CA VAL A 174 -2.49 8.51 -4.54
C VAL A 174 -1.72 9.81 -4.81
N VAL A 175 -0.39 9.74 -4.89
CA VAL A 175 0.49 10.86 -5.24
C VAL A 175 1.42 10.48 -6.38
N ASP A 176 2.03 11.47 -7.02
CA ASP A 176 3.01 11.25 -8.08
C ASP A 176 4.14 10.32 -7.61
N GLY A 177 4.24 9.14 -8.24
CA GLY A 177 5.27 8.15 -7.92
C GLY A 177 6.70 8.64 -8.15
N ALA A 178 6.92 9.63 -9.02
CA ALA A 178 8.25 10.20 -9.23
C ALA A 178 8.74 11.01 -8.01
N THR A 179 7.82 11.60 -7.27
CA THR A 179 8.11 12.52 -6.15
C THR A 179 7.69 11.98 -4.77
N ARG A 180 7.07 10.80 -4.72
CA ARG A 180 6.65 10.13 -3.49
C ARG A 180 7.82 9.91 -2.51
N ARG A 181 7.51 10.04 -1.22
CA ARG A 181 8.42 9.81 -0.08
C ARG A 181 7.90 8.71 0.85
N GLN A 182 8.83 8.02 1.52
CA GLN A 182 8.55 7.02 2.55
C GLN A 182 7.76 7.61 3.71
N SER A 183 6.99 6.77 4.42
CA SER A 183 6.22 7.15 5.61
C SER A 183 5.18 8.25 5.40
N THR A 184 4.70 8.45 4.16
CA THR A 184 3.67 9.44 3.83
C THR A 184 2.26 8.86 3.75
N TYR A 185 2.09 7.55 3.91
CA TYR A 185 0.81 6.85 3.78
C TYR A 185 0.09 7.05 2.43
N THR A 186 0.86 7.32 1.38
CA THR A 186 0.37 7.54 0.01
C THR A 186 0.64 6.33 -0.86
N THR A 187 -0.14 6.08 -1.90
CA THR A 187 0.17 5.10 -2.94
C THR A 187 0.82 5.80 -4.14
N PRO A 188 1.89 5.26 -4.75
CA PRO A 188 2.55 5.90 -5.89
C PRO A 188 1.74 5.68 -7.17
N SER A 189 1.34 6.76 -7.84
CA SER A 189 0.82 6.68 -9.21
C SER A 189 1.91 6.24 -10.19
N GLY A 190 1.51 5.75 -11.36
CA GLY A 190 2.43 5.30 -12.42
C GLY A 190 2.16 3.87 -12.86
N THR A 191 2.95 3.37 -13.82
CA THR A 191 2.88 1.99 -14.29
C THR A 191 4.11 1.19 -13.85
N TYR A 192 3.89 0.13 -13.09
CA TYR A 192 4.93 -0.71 -12.49
C TYR A 192 4.82 -2.15 -13.00
N THR A 193 5.94 -2.86 -13.09
CA THR A 193 5.94 -4.30 -13.36
C THR A 193 5.55 -5.07 -12.10
N ILE A 194 4.99 -6.26 -12.29
CA ILE A 194 4.80 -7.28 -11.26
C ILE A 194 5.62 -8.49 -11.68
N THR A 195 6.62 -8.86 -10.89
CA THR A 195 7.55 -9.94 -11.27
C THR A 195 7.53 -11.13 -10.31
N GLU A 196 7.00 -10.93 -9.11
CA GLU A 196 6.95 -11.95 -8.07
C GLU A 196 5.81 -11.65 -7.10
N GLY A 197 5.43 -12.66 -6.32
CA GLY A 197 4.49 -12.55 -5.21
C GLY A 197 5.00 -13.25 -3.97
N PHE A 198 4.27 -13.07 -2.88
CA PHE A 198 4.55 -13.75 -1.63
C PHE A 198 3.29 -13.88 -0.78
N GLY A 199 3.34 -14.67 0.27
CA GLY A 199 2.29 -14.69 1.29
C GLY A 199 2.44 -15.84 2.28
N VAL A 200 1.65 -15.80 3.34
CA VAL A 200 1.65 -16.82 4.40
C VAL A 200 0.96 -18.11 3.95
N GLU A 201 0.07 -17.99 2.95
CA GLU A 201 -0.61 -19.11 2.29
C GLU A 201 0.05 -19.46 0.94
N ALA A 202 -0.32 -20.62 0.40
CA ALA A 202 0.04 -20.98 -0.98
C ALA A 202 -0.61 -20.00 -1.97
N GLY A 203 0.18 -19.49 -2.94
CA GLY A 203 -0.26 -18.41 -3.82
C GLY A 203 -1.38 -18.79 -4.78
N GLY A 204 -1.46 -20.07 -5.22
CA GLY A 204 -2.40 -20.48 -6.28
C GLY A 204 -2.16 -19.74 -7.60
N THR A 205 -0.89 -19.42 -7.88
CA THR A 205 -0.45 -18.62 -9.02
C THR A 205 0.67 -19.30 -9.80
N SER A 206 0.85 -18.91 -11.05
CA SER A 206 2.01 -19.30 -11.87
C SER A 206 3.18 -18.32 -11.76
N MET A 207 2.98 -17.18 -11.09
CA MET A 207 4.08 -16.24 -10.81
C MET A 207 5.12 -16.88 -9.89
N PRO A 208 6.41 -16.48 -10.00
CA PRO A 208 7.38 -16.73 -8.93
C PRO A 208 6.80 -16.28 -7.58
N TYR A 209 6.77 -17.18 -6.60
CA TYR A 209 6.04 -16.96 -5.36
C TYR A 209 6.78 -17.52 -4.15
N THR A 210 6.97 -16.68 -3.13
CA THR A 210 7.61 -17.07 -1.87
C THR A 210 6.55 -17.27 -0.79
N ARG A 211 6.49 -18.48 -0.21
CA ARG A 211 5.70 -18.69 1.01
C ARG A 211 6.50 -18.20 2.21
N VAL A 212 6.07 -17.09 2.79
CA VAL A 212 6.82 -16.44 3.88
C VAL A 212 6.63 -17.18 5.20
N ASN A 213 7.63 -17.07 6.05
CA ASN A 213 7.65 -17.57 7.42
C ASN A 213 8.32 -16.52 8.32
N SER A 214 8.58 -16.85 9.59
CA SER A 214 9.16 -15.95 10.59
C SER A 214 10.59 -15.47 10.31
N SER A 215 11.27 -15.96 9.28
CA SER A 215 12.57 -15.41 8.88
C SER A 215 12.44 -14.31 7.84
N HIS A 216 11.27 -14.09 7.23
CA HIS A 216 11.13 -13.22 6.05
C HIS A 216 10.73 -11.79 6.42
N TRP A 217 11.52 -10.83 5.94
CA TRP A 217 11.30 -9.40 6.10
C TRP A 217 11.28 -8.70 4.75
N TRP A 218 10.47 -7.66 4.61
CA TRP A 218 10.67 -6.67 3.55
C TRP A 218 11.47 -5.51 4.12
N VAL A 219 12.66 -5.30 3.57
CA VAL A 219 13.60 -4.32 4.12
C VAL A 219 13.16 -2.92 3.73
N GLU A 220 12.84 -2.10 4.74
CA GLU A 220 12.47 -0.70 4.57
C GLU A 220 13.47 0.26 5.23
N ASP A 221 14.52 -0.29 5.86
CA ASP A 221 15.63 0.47 6.45
C ASP A 221 16.42 1.20 5.34
N PRO A 222 16.39 2.55 5.30
CA PRO A 222 17.10 3.31 4.27
C PRO A 222 18.63 3.20 4.36
N GLU A 223 19.18 2.69 5.48
CA GLU A 223 20.63 2.44 5.65
C GLU A 223 21.07 1.05 5.14
N SER A 224 20.13 0.15 4.86
CA SER A 224 20.43 -1.22 4.44
C SER A 224 20.78 -1.31 2.96
N LYS A 225 21.74 -2.16 2.60
CA LYS A 225 22.02 -2.50 1.19
C LYS A 225 20.90 -3.32 0.55
N TYR A 226 20.00 -3.88 1.36
CA TYR A 226 18.83 -4.64 0.92
C TYR A 226 17.56 -3.79 0.82
N TYR A 227 17.66 -2.46 0.96
CA TYR A 227 16.51 -1.56 0.91
C TYR A 227 15.56 -1.85 -0.27
N ASN A 228 14.28 -1.99 0.06
CA ASN A 228 13.17 -2.34 -0.82
C ASN A 228 13.31 -3.71 -1.52
N SER A 229 13.75 -4.71 -0.76
CA SER A 229 13.78 -6.12 -1.16
C SER A 229 13.37 -7.05 -0.03
N MET A 230 12.94 -8.25 -0.38
CA MET A 230 12.73 -9.31 0.61
C MET A 230 14.08 -9.88 1.04
N HIS A 231 14.29 -10.03 2.35
CA HIS A 231 15.49 -10.62 2.91
C HIS A 231 15.15 -11.52 4.10
N THR A 232 15.95 -12.55 4.33
CA THR A 232 15.81 -13.40 5.52
C THR A 232 16.53 -12.79 6.73
N THR A 233 16.27 -13.30 7.93
CA THR A 233 17.02 -12.89 9.13
C THR A 233 18.51 -13.26 9.03
N GLU A 234 18.84 -14.33 8.31
CA GLU A 234 20.23 -14.71 8.03
C GLU A 234 20.93 -13.65 7.17
N GLY A 235 22.06 -13.13 7.66
CA GLY A 235 22.88 -12.15 6.93
C GLY A 235 22.26 -10.74 6.84
N ALA A 236 21.25 -10.44 7.65
CA ALA A 236 20.63 -9.11 7.72
C ALA A 236 21.65 -8.03 8.17
N ASP A 237 21.63 -6.89 7.50
CA ASP A 237 22.41 -5.69 7.84
C ASP A 237 21.51 -4.55 8.42
N PHE A 238 20.26 -4.87 8.70
CA PHE A 238 19.22 -3.99 9.23
C PHE A 238 18.70 -4.52 10.57
N PRO A 239 18.13 -3.67 11.44
CA PRO A 239 17.55 -4.13 12.69
C PRO A 239 16.25 -4.90 12.44
N LEU A 240 16.07 -6.02 13.14
CA LEU A 240 14.84 -6.83 13.10
C LEU A 240 13.73 -6.19 13.96
N ILE A 241 13.36 -4.96 13.63
CA ILE A 241 12.32 -4.17 14.29
C ILE A 241 11.36 -3.61 13.24
N GLU A 242 10.08 -3.49 13.57
CA GLU A 242 9.06 -3.02 12.62
C GLU A 242 8.82 -1.51 12.71
N THR A 243 9.39 -0.83 13.70
CA THR A 243 9.09 0.57 14.00
C THR A 243 10.35 1.43 13.99
N GLY A 244 10.13 2.74 13.82
CA GLY A 244 11.19 3.74 13.74
C GLY A 244 11.77 3.89 12.34
N ASP A 245 12.72 4.82 12.20
CA ASP A 245 13.26 5.23 10.88
C ASP A 245 14.04 4.12 10.17
N ARG A 246 14.50 3.11 10.92
CA ARG A 246 15.20 1.93 10.43
C ARG A 246 14.34 0.66 10.48
N GLY A 247 13.04 0.81 10.74
CA GLY A 247 12.10 -0.31 10.77
C GLY A 247 12.01 -0.99 9.41
N SER A 248 11.75 -2.29 9.41
CA SER A 248 11.47 -3.10 8.24
C SER A 248 10.23 -3.95 8.49
N GLU A 249 9.53 -4.37 7.45
CA GLU A 249 8.26 -5.06 7.62
C GLU A 249 8.45 -6.56 7.85
N HIS A 250 7.98 -7.09 8.98
CA HIS A 250 8.04 -8.53 9.25
C HIS A 250 6.82 -9.22 8.63
N LEU A 251 7.02 -9.86 7.47
CA LEU A 251 5.91 -10.25 6.59
C LEU A 251 4.91 -11.23 7.23
N ILE A 252 5.37 -12.09 8.15
CA ILE A 252 4.49 -13.05 8.83
C ILE A 252 3.52 -12.39 9.82
N ASN A 253 3.78 -11.15 10.26
CA ASN A 253 2.96 -10.42 11.24
C ASN A 253 1.66 -9.86 10.65
N TYR A 254 1.46 -9.97 9.33
CA TYR A 254 0.27 -9.48 8.62
C TYR A 254 -0.48 -10.62 7.90
N PRO A 255 -0.93 -11.67 8.62
CA PRO A 255 -1.44 -12.90 8.00
C PRO A 255 -2.71 -12.70 7.17
N THR A 256 -3.52 -11.68 7.50
CA THR A 256 -4.73 -11.36 6.72
C THR A 256 -4.37 -10.67 5.41
N GLN A 257 -3.60 -9.58 5.49
CA GLN A 257 -3.22 -8.77 4.34
C GLN A 257 -2.32 -9.57 3.40
N TYR A 258 -1.32 -10.25 3.96
CA TYR A 258 -0.35 -11.08 3.25
C TYR A 258 -0.73 -12.56 3.27
N ALA A 259 -2.02 -12.87 3.36
CA ALA A 259 -2.53 -14.18 2.93
C ALA A 259 -1.97 -14.50 1.53
N LYS A 260 -2.08 -13.53 0.61
CA LYS A 260 -1.49 -13.53 -0.74
C LYS A 260 -1.19 -12.09 -1.17
N ALA A 261 -0.02 -11.87 -1.73
CA ALA A 261 0.42 -10.57 -2.22
C ALA A 261 1.21 -10.70 -3.54
N LEU A 262 1.15 -9.65 -4.34
CA LEU A 262 2.00 -9.43 -5.53
C LEU A 262 2.85 -8.19 -5.30
N VAL A 263 4.12 -8.27 -5.68
CA VAL A 263 5.05 -7.15 -5.53
C VAL A 263 4.83 -6.14 -6.65
N ILE A 264 4.55 -4.90 -6.27
CA ILE A 264 4.52 -3.76 -7.20
C ILE A 264 5.93 -3.19 -7.22
N ASN A 265 6.61 -3.26 -8.37
CA ASN A 265 8.03 -2.86 -8.50
C ASN A 265 8.26 -1.34 -8.49
N PHE A 266 7.59 -0.61 -7.60
CA PHE A 266 7.90 0.76 -7.27
C PHE A 266 9.25 0.83 -6.55
N ASN A 267 10.17 1.68 -7.03
CA ASN A 267 11.44 2.00 -6.37
C ASN A 267 12.37 0.80 -6.09
N ARG A 268 12.46 -0.20 -6.98
CA ARG A 268 13.27 -1.42 -6.73
C ARG A 268 14.58 -1.56 -7.51
N ARG A 269 14.73 -0.94 -8.68
CA ARG A 269 15.90 -1.16 -9.56
C ARG A 269 16.33 0.10 -10.32
N PRO A 270 17.40 0.79 -9.86
CA PRO A 270 17.93 0.73 -8.50
C PRO A 270 16.91 1.26 -7.49
N ALA A 271 16.94 0.76 -6.26
CA ALA A 271 16.15 1.34 -5.18
C ALA A 271 16.81 2.64 -4.70
N THR A 272 15.99 3.67 -4.49
CA THR A 272 16.41 4.95 -3.92
C THR A 272 15.88 5.05 -2.49
N PRO A 273 16.74 4.96 -1.46
CA PRO A 273 16.35 5.13 -0.06
C PRO A 273 15.51 6.39 0.17
N GLY A 274 14.48 6.28 1.02
CA GLY A 274 13.59 7.38 1.38
C GLY A 274 12.46 7.68 0.40
N ARG A 275 12.41 7.07 -0.80
CA ARG A 275 11.22 7.18 -1.68
C ARG A 275 10.07 6.25 -1.30
N GLY A 276 10.31 5.32 -0.38
CA GLY A 276 9.36 4.31 0.08
C GLY A 276 9.72 2.93 -0.44
N ALA A 277 9.37 1.93 0.36
CA ALA A 277 9.51 0.51 0.07
C ALA A 277 8.14 -0.18 0.23
N GLY A 278 8.10 -1.49 0.09
CA GLY A 278 6.98 -2.31 0.56
C GLY A 278 5.64 -2.04 -0.13
N ILE A 279 5.63 -1.80 -1.44
CA ILE A 279 4.38 -1.54 -2.18
C ILE A 279 3.90 -2.82 -2.85
N PHE A 280 2.74 -3.28 -2.41
CA PHE A 280 2.16 -4.55 -2.82
C PHE A 280 0.72 -4.39 -3.30
N LEU A 281 0.27 -5.36 -4.08
CA LEU A 281 -1.15 -5.66 -4.27
C LEU A 281 -1.50 -6.84 -3.36
N HIS A 282 -2.36 -6.65 -2.36
CA HIS A 282 -2.63 -7.66 -1.33
C HIS A 282 -4.11 -7.74 -0.92
N VAL A 283 -4.44 -8.64 0.01
CA VAL A 283 -5.82 -8.82 0.51
C VAL A 283 -6.22 -7.67 1.43
N ASN A 284 -7.45 -7.20 1.36
CA ASN A 284 -7.98 -6.15 2.23
C ASN A 284 -7.75 -6.45 3.72
N GLY A 285 -7.28 -5.45 4.45
CA GLY A 285 -7.40 -5.37 5.91
C GLY A 285 -8.68 -4.64 6.31
N GLN A 286 -8.69 -4.07 7.52
CA GLN A 286 -9.84 -3.36 8.07
C GLN A 286 -10.03 -1.93 7.51
N GLY A 287 -9.07 -1.38 6.77
CA GLY A 287 -9.06 0.04 6.44
C GLY A 287 -8.25 0.43 5.21
N ALA A 288 -7.78 1.68 5.19
CA ALA A 288 -6.84 2.13 4.17
C ALA A 288 -5.47 1.48 4.40
N THR A 289 -4.61 1.49 3.38
CA THR A 289 -3.25 0.95 3.49
C THR A 289 -2.26 2.05 3.91
N ALA A 290 -0.99 1.67 4.14
CA ALA A 290 0.11 2.63 4.26
C ALA A 290 0.72 3.04 2.89
N GLY A 291 0.17 2.53 1.79
CA GLY A 291 0.64 2.83 0.43
C GLY A 291 0.47 1.69 -0.56
N CYS A 292 0.19 0.47 -0.09
CA CYS A 292 -0.22 -0.65 -0.92
C CYS A 292 -1.54 -0.42 -1.64
N VAL A 293 -1.82 -1.27 -2.61
CA VAL A 293 -3.15 -1.48 -3.16
C VAL A 293 -3.71 -2.74 -2.50
N SER A 294 -4.95 -2.71 -2.02
CA SER A 294 -5.61 -3.92 -1.54
C SER A 294 -6.95 -4.15 -2.20
N VAL A 295 -7.35 -5.43 -2.28
CA VAL A 295 -8.63 -5.88 -2.85
C VAL A 295 -9.28 -6.95 -1.97
N PRO A 296 -10.59 -7.22 -2.09
CA PRO A 296 -11.22 -8.32 -1.39
C PRO A 296 -10.52 -9.65 -1.67
N ARG A 297 -10.50 -10.55 -0.68
CA ARG A 297 -9.83 -11.86 -0.77
C ARG A 297 -10.20 -12.63 -2.04
N ALA A 298 -11.50 -12.73 -2.35
CA ALA A 298 -11.98 -13.42 -3.55
C ALA A 298 -11.44 -12.80 -4.84
N THR A 299 -11.29 -11.48 -4.89
CA THR A 299 -10.71 -10.77 -6.02
C THR A 299 -9.20 -11.02 -6.12
N MET A 300 -8.49 -11.03 -5.00
CA MET A 300 -7.07 -11.40 -4.97
C MET A 300 -6.87 -12.83 -5.47
N ASP A 301 -7.68 -13.79 -5.02
CA ASP A 301 -7.59 -15.19 -5.46
C ASP A 301 -7.78 -15.33 -6.98
N ARG A 302 -8.73 -14.57 -7.56
CA ARG A 302 -8.94 -14.53 -9.02
C ARG A 302 -7.77 -13.91 -9.76
N ILE A 303 -7.18 -12.83 -9.23
CA ILE A 303 -5.97 -12.21 -9.81
C ILE A 303 -4.81 -13.19 -9.78
N MET A 304 -4.58 -13.87 -8.66
CA MET A 304 -3.49 -14.85 -8.48
C MET A 304 -3.59 -16.01 -9.46
N ALA A 305 -4.81 -16.55 -9.66
CA ALA A 305 -5.05 -17.62 -10.62
C ALA A 305 -4.90 -17.17 -12.09
N TRP A 306 -5.19 -15.91 -12.37
CA TRP A 306 -5.16 -15.36 -13.73
C TRP A 306 -3.77 -14.88 -14.17
N ILE A 307 -3.00 -14.27 -13.27
CA ILE A 307 -1.73 -13.62 -13.58
C ILE A 307 -0.64 -14.63 -13.94
N LYS A 308 0.15 -14.32 -14.99
CA LYS A 308 1.18 -15.20 -15.56
C LYS A 308 2.48 -14.44 -15.81
N PRO A 309 3.65 -15.02 -15.50
CA PRO A 309 4.93 -14.33 -15.68
C PRO A 309 5.22 -14.04 -17.16
N GLY A 310 4.92 -14.97 -18.06
CA GLY A 310 5.11 -14.80 -19.51
C GLY A 310 4.18 -13.78 -20.17
N ALA A 311 3.20 -13.23 -19.44
CA ALA A 311 2.36 -12.14 -19.92
C ALA A 311 2.92 -10.74 -19.57
N HIS A 312 4.09 -10.70 -18.92
CA HIS A 312 4.77 -9.48 -18.46
C HIS A 312 3.82 -8.53 -17.70
N PRO A 313 3.22 -9.00 -16.59
CA PRO A 313 2.11 -8.28 -15.98
C PRO A 313 2.55 -6.93 -15.42
N ARG A 314 1.69 -5.93 -15.59
CA ARG A 314 1.91 -4.57 -15.08
C ARG A 314 0.71 -4.09 -14.28
N ILE A 315 0.94 -3.12 -13.41
CA ILE A 315 -0.09 -2.40 -12.67
C ILE A 315 0.06 -0.90 -12.89
N ALA A 316 -1.02 -0.25 -13.30
CA ALA A 316 -1.11 1.19 -13.49
C ALA A 316 -2.02 1.79 -12.42
N ILE A 317 -1.52 2.80 -11.71
CA ILE A 317 -2.20 3.42 -10.56
C ILE A 317 -2.39 4.91 -10.82
N GLY A 318 -3.58 5.44 -10.53
CA GLY A 318 -3.92 6.85 -10.68
C GLY A 318 -5.24 7.26 -10.03
#